data_AF-A0A3D3NUL3-F1
#
_entry.id   AF-A0A3D3NUL3-F1
#
_cell.length_a   1.000
_cell.length_b   1.000
_cell.length_c   1.000
_cell.angle_alpha   90.00
_cell.angle_beta   90.00
_cell.angle_gamma   90.00
#
_symmetry.space_group_name_H-M   'P 1'
#
loop_
_entity.id
_entity.type
_entity.pdbx_description
1 polymer ?
#
loop_
_entity_poly.entity_id
_entity_poly.type
_entity_poly.pdbx_seq_one_letter_code
_entity_poly.pdbx_strand_id
1 'polypeptide(L)'
;LTSDKAIGLREMRAHLAGEMPLDEAAALMTQATRQYAKRQLTWFRRESWLQSVCLPADAAAESALALILHHFPCPLPPQQPPSTSA
;
A
#
# COMPACT_ATOMS: atom_id res chain seq x y z
N LEU A 1 11.39 -2.65 17.69
CA LEU A 1 11.10 -1.27 18.14
C LEU A 1 10.62 -0.34 17.01
N THR A 2 10.54 -0.79 15.75
CA THR A 2 10.06 0.06 14.63
C THR A 2 8.54 0.19 14.59
N SER A 3 7.81 -0.86 14.99
CA SER A 3 6.34 -0.89 14.97
C SER A 3 5.68 0.01 16.01
N ASP A 4 6.43 0.46 17.04
CA ASP A 4 5.90 1.32 18.10
C ASP A 4 5.44 2.70 17.59
N LYS A 5 5.90 3.09 16.40
CA LYS A 5 5.55 4.35 15.73
C LYS A 5 4.46 4.19 14.66
N ALA A 6 3.80 3.03 14.62
CA ALA A 6 2.66 2.83 13.73
C ALA A 6 1.56 3.86 14.03
N ILE A 7 0.96 4.39 12.97
CA ILE A 7 -0.12 5.38 13.09
C ILE A 7 -1.27 4.76 13.92
N GLY A 8 -1.67 5.48 14.96
CA GLY A 8 -2.78 5.09 15.82
C GLY A 8 -2.43 4.21 17.01
N LEU A 9 -1.23 3.66 17.09
CA LEU A 9 -0.82 2.82 18.22
C LEU A 9 -0.65 3.65 19.50
N ARG A 10 -0.20 4.90 19.38
CA ARG A 10 -0.04 5.82 20.52
C ARG A 10 -1.38 6.20 21.12
N GLU A 11 -2.34 6.55 20.27
CA GLU A 11 -3.69 6.96 20.65
C GLU A 11 -4.43 5.79 21.34
N MET A 12 -4.33 4.59 20.77
CA MET A 12 -4.89 3.38 21.39
C MET A 12 -4.24 3.07 22.74
N ARG A 13 -2.92 3.23 22.86
CA ARG A 13 -2.21 3.01 24.14
C ARG A 13 -2.64 4.00 25.22
N ALA A 14 -2.82 5.28 24.88
CA ALA A 14 -3.31 6.31 25.79
C ALA A 14 -4.74 5.98 26.26
N HIS A 15 -5.60 5.51 25.36
CA HIS A 15 -6.94 5.06 25.73
C HIS A 15 -6.91 3.87 26.71
N LEU A 16 -6.11 2.85 26.42
CA LEU A 16 -5.96 1.67 27.29
C LEU A 16 -5.34 2.02 28.66
N ALA A 17 -4.54 3.08 28.74
CA ALA A 17 -3.99 3.61 29.99
C ALA A 17 -5.00 4.49 30.78
N GLY A 18 -6.18 4.77 30.23
CA GLY A 18 -7.17 5.65 30.83
C GLY A 18 -6.86 7.15 30.72
N GLU A 19 -5.86 7.51 29.90
CA GLU A 19 -5.40 8.89 29.70
C GLU A 19 -6.25 9.65 28.66
N MET A 20 -7.02 8.93 27.85
CA MET A 20 -7.81 9.49 26.75
C MET A 20 -9.13 8.71 26.53
N PRO A 21 -10.26 9.40 26.28
CA PRO A 21 -11.50 8.74 25.85
C PRO A 21 -11.36 8.03 24.50
N LEU A 22 -12.12 6.96 24.29
CA LEU A 22 -12.08 6.18 23.04
C LEU A 22 -12.41 7.04 21.81
N ASP A 23 -13.42 7.90 21.91
CA ASP A 23 -13.88 8.74 20.81
C ASP A 23 -12.81 9.75 20.39
N GLU A 24 -12.09 10.32 21.36
CA GLU A 24 -10.97 11.23 21.11
C GLU A 24 -9.80 10.49 20.45
N ALA A 25 -9.45 9.31 20.95
CA ALA A 25 -8.42 8.47 20.36
C ALA A 25 -8.77 8.12 18.90
N ALA A 26 -10.00 7.68 18.63
CA ALA A 26 -10.47 7.36 17.29
C ALA A 26 -10.43 8.57 16.34
N ALA A 27 -10.82 9.76 16.82
CA ALA A 27 -10.77 10.99 16.03
C ALA A 27 -9.32 11.35 15.64
N LEU A 28 -8.39 11.29 16.59
CA LEU A 28 -6.97 11.55 16.36
C LEU A 28 -6.34 10.51 15.42
N MET A 29 -6.63 9.23 15.62
CA MET A 29 -6.22 8.15 14.71
C MET A 29 -6.66 8.42 13.28
N THR A 30 -7.93 8.76 13.09
CA THR A 30 -8.49 9.04 11.76
C THR A 30 -7.82 10.27 11.13
N GLN A 31 -7.57 11.32 11.91
CA GLN A 31 -6.86 12.50 11.44
C GLN A 31 -5.42 12.16 11.00
N ALA A 32 -4.69 11.39 11.81
CA ALA A 32 -3.32 10.97 11.50
C ALA A 32 -3.27 10.11 10.22
N THR A 33 -4.22 9.19 10.06
CA THR A 33 -4.36 8.36 8.85
C THR A 33 -4.60 9.22 7.60
N ARG A 34 -5.50 10.21 7.66
CA ARG A 34 -5.72 11.14 6.54
C ARG A 34 -4.49 11.96 6.19
N GLN A 35 -3.78 12.47 7.20
CA GLN A 35 -2.53 13.21 6.97
C GLN A 35 -1.47 12.32 6.32
N TYR A 36 -1.36 11.06 6.73
CA TYR A 36 -0.43 10.12 6.12
C TYR A 36 -0.81 9.80 4.68
N ALA A 37 -2.08 9.51 4.41
CA ALA A 37 -2.58 9.32 3.04
C ALA A 37 -2.26 10.55 2.15
N LYS A 38 -2.45 11.77 2.66
CA LYS A 38 -2.06 13.00 1.96
C LYS A 38 -0.56 13.06 1.66
N ARG A 39 0.29 12.68 2.63
CA ARG A 39 1.75 12.62 2.42
C ARG A 39 2.12 11.59 1.37
N GLN A 40 1.52 10.39 1.40
CA GLN A 40 1.71 9.34 0.40
C GLN A 40 1.34 9.86 -0.99
N LEU A 41 0.15 10.45 -1.15
CA LEU A 41 -0.28 11.03 -2.43
C LEU A 41 0.63 12.17 -2.90
N THR A 42 1.09 13.01 -1.98
CA THR A 42 2.02 14.10 -2.31
C THR A 42 3.37 13.56 -2.77
N TRP A 43 3.86 12.51 -2.13
CA TRP A 43 5.09 11.82 -2.53
C TRP A 43 4.91 11.16 -3.89
N PHE A 44 3.87 10.35 -4.11
CA PHE A 44 3.57 9.72 -5.40
C PHE A 44 3.51 10.73 -6.55
N ARG A 45 2.89 11.90 -6.35
CA ARG A 45 2.82 12.96 -7.36
C ARG A 45 4.17 13.56 -7.74
N ARG A 46 5.19 13.44 -6.89
CA ARG A 46 6.55 13.95 -7.14
C ARG A 46 7.42 12.93 -7.88
N GLU A 47 7.06 11.66 -7.84
CA GLU A 47 7.86 10.59 -8.44
C GLU A 47 7.54 10.45 -9.94
N SER A 48 8.52 10.77 -10.78
CA SER A 48 8.37 10.70 -12.25
C SER A 48 8.45 9.28 -12.81
N TRP A 49 9.01 8.33 -12.05
CA TRP A 49 9.14 6.92 -12.43
C TRP A 49 7.89 6.10 -12.08
N LEU A 50 6.96 6.65 -11.30
CA LEU A 50 5.77 5.94 -10.87
C LEU A 50 4.73 5.91 -11.99
N GLN A 51 4.33 4.72 -12.40
CA GLN A 51 3.25 4.51 -13.35
C GLN A 51 1.99 4.11 -12.59
N SER A 52 0.87 4.81 -12.84
CA SER A 52 -0.40 4.55 -12.17
C SER A 52 -1.26 3.59 -13.00
N VAL A 53 -1.76 2.53 -12.37
CA VAL A 53 -2.71 1.59 -12.98
C VAL A 53 -4.07 1.79 -12.32
N CYS A 54 -5.05 2.24 -13.10
CA CYS A 54 -6.43 2.36 -12.65
C CYS A 54 -7.14 1.01 -12.79
N LEU A 55 -7.44 0.36 -11.67
CA LEU A 55 -8.22 -0.88 -11.65
C LEU A 55 -9.72 -0.56 -11.60
N PRO A 56 -10.56 -1.19 -12.44
CA PRO A 56 -12.01 -1.11 -12.31
C PRO A 56 -12.44 -1.60 -10.92
N ALA A 57 -13.41 -0.93 -10.30
CA ALA A 57 -13.86 -1.25 -8.94
C ALA A 57 -14.50 -2.66 -8.84
N ASP A 58 -15.00 -3.16 -9.96
CA ASP A 58 -15.67 -4.45 -10.14
C ASP A 58 -14.81 -5.48 -10.89
N ALA A 59 -13.52 -5.18 -11.12
CA ALA A 59 -12.64 -6.10 -11.83
C ALA A 59 -12.46 -7.42 -11.05
N ALA A 60 -12.71 -8.53 -11.74
CA ALA A 60 -12.27 -9.84 -11.27
C ALA A 60 -10.74 -9.84 -11.10
N ALA A 61 -10.23 -10.61 -10.13
CA ALA A 61 -8.80 -10.67 -9.83
C ALA A 61 -7.93 -11.01 -11.05
N GLU A 62 -8.40 -11.91 -11.91
CA GLU A 62 -7.71 -12.30 -13.15
C GLU A 62 -7.59 -11.12 -14.14
N SER A 63 -8.67 -10.36 -14.34
CA SER A 63 -8.67 -9.18 -15.20
C SER A 63 -7.75 -8.07 -14.66
N ALA A 64 -7.75 -7.86 -13.33
CA ALA A 64 -6.85 -6.91 -12.69
C ALA A 64 -5.37 -7.32 -12.86
N LEU A 65 -5.07 -8.61 -12.70
CA LEU A 65 -3.74 -9.15 -12.91
C LEU A 65 -3.29 -8.99 -14.37
N ALA A 66 -4.16 -9.28 -15.34
CA ALA A 66 -3.86 -9.10 -16.75
C ALA A 66 -3.52 -7.63 -17.09
N LEU A 67 -4.27 -6.68 -16.52
CA LEU A 67 -3.99 -5.24 -16.67
C LEU A 67 -2.63 -4.85 -16.07
N ILE A 68 -2.32 -5.34 -14.87
CA ILE A 68 -1.03 -5.08 -14.21
C ILE A 68 0.13 -5.62 -15.05
N LEU A 69 0.03 -6.87 -15.52
CA LEU A 69 1.08 -7.51 -16.32
C LEU A 69 1.25 -6.85 -17.69
N HIS A 70 0.17 -6.33 -18.29
CA HIS A 70 0.26 -5.56 -19.52
C HIS A 70 1.03 -4.24 -19.32
N HIS A 71 0.80 -3.56 -18.19
CA HIS A 71 1.46 -2.29 -17.88
C HIS A 71 2.90 -2.48 -17.40
N PHE A 72 3.15 -3.55 -16.64
CA PHE A 72 4.45 -3.94 -16.11
C PHE A 72 4.80 -5.33 -16.63
N PRO A 73 5.24 -5.45 -17.89
CA PRO A 73 5.64 -6.73 -18.44
C PRO A 73 6.77 -7.27 -17.58
N CYS A 74 6.54 -8.44 -16.97
CA CYS A 74 7.58 -9.14 -16.23
C CYS A 74 8.73 -9.42 -17.22
N PRO A 75 9.95 -8.90 -16.99
CA PRO A 75 11.08 -9.32 -17.78
C PRO A 75 11.38 -10.76 -17.37
N LEU A 76 10.74 -11.72 -18.05
CA LEU A 76 11.15 -13.10 -17.96
C LEU A 76 12.62 -13.14 -18.41
N PRO A 77 13.53 -13.75 -17.64
CA PRO A 77 14.84 -14.09 -18.18
C PRO A 77 14.63 -14.94 -19.45
N PRO A 78 15.50 -14.82 -20.47
CA PRO A 78 15.35 -15.63 -21.67
C PRO A 78 15.25 -17.10 -21.27
N GLN A 79 14.14 -17.73 -21.65
CA GLN A 79 13.93 -19.17 -21.50
C GLN A 79 15.16 -19.85 -22.11
N GLN A 80 15.98 -20.52 -21.31
CA GLN A 80 17.04 -21.35 -21.87
C GLN A 80 16.37 -22.36 -22.81
N PRO A 81 16.87 -22.54 -24.05
CA PRO A 81 16.30 -23.53 -24.96
C PRO A 81 16.27 -24.89 -24.24
N PRO A 82 15.30 -25.77 -24.55
CA PRO A 82 15.24 -27.09 -23.95
C PRO A 82 16.61 -27.73 -24.12
N SER A 83 17.21 -28.17 -23.01
CA SER A 83 18.40 -28.99 -23.03
C SER A 83 18.07 -30.24 -23.83
N THR A 84 18.41 -30.24 -25.11
CA THR A 84 18.41 -31.43 -25.94
C THR A 84 19.48 -32.36 -25.38
N SER A 85 19.12 -33.13 -24.36
CA SER A 85 19.87 -34.30 -23.96
C SER A 85 19.45 -35.44 -24.88
N ALA A 86 20.26 -35.68 -25.90
CA ALA A 86 20.32 -36.93 -26.65
C ALA A 86 21.80 -37.24 -26.94
#